data_AF-X6LMS8-F1
#
_entry.id   AF-X6LMS8-F1
#
_cell.length_a   1.000
_cell.length_b   1.000
_cell.length_c   1.000
_cell.angle_alpha   90.00
_cell.angle_beta   90.00
_cell.angle_gamma   90.00
#
_symmetry.space_group_name_H-M   'P 1'
#
loop_
_entity.id
_entity.type
_entity.pdbx_description
1 polymer ?
#
loop_
_entity_poly.entity_id
_entity_poly.type
_entity_poly.pdbx_seq_one_letter_code
_entity_poly.pdbx_strand_id
1 'polypeptide(L)'
;MKCNGGMQDDSNHKVTSEEDRKYAKEIRTLIRLFGDSINEEELKQKMVHYNGNIELVIKDLVQQSVEKQKQEQRNAVNESNDNSNKSVQKEMEKTEVGETKPGINLQGYCINETCLASKAKLPVWINIGFDTIIFISDKTSFSCPDCKKATVTSIIKAMFYNSEHSICATGDSIPVKDNNYQCSYTIKPELSYELKANKIRQHAKSIEDLRDRSEQAMNSTEIKNL
;
A
#
# COMPACT_ATOMS: atom_id res chain seq x y z
N MET A 1 13.54 -21.41 80.52
CA MET A 1 12.07 -21.38 80.35
C MET A 1 11.72 -20.17 79.50
N LYS A 2 10.86 -20.36 78.50
CA LYS A 2 10.22 -19.41 77.56
C LYS A 2 11.08 -18.75 76.46
N CYS A 3 10.93 -19.32 75.27
CA CYS A 3 11.01 -18.65 73.97
C CYS A 3 9.84 -17.66 73.78
N ASN A 4 9.98 -16.73 72.82
CA ASN A 4 9.03 -16.26 71.79
C ASN A 4 9.60 -14.94 71.23
N GLY A 5 10.15 -14.91 70.02
CA GLY A 5 9.41 -14.70 68.76
C GLY A 5 9.32 -13.19 68.48
N GLY A 6 9.50 -12.62 67.30
CA GLY A 6 9.76 -13.06 65.95
C GLY A 6 9.84 -11.76 65.12
N MET A 7 10.74 -11.73 64.15
CA MET A 7 10.98 -10.62 63.23
C MET A 7 9.79 -10.56 62.26
N GLN A 8 8.99 -9.49 62.30
CA GLN A 8 7.98 -9.22 61.27
C GLN A 8 8.62 -8.35 60.19
N ASP A 9 9.11 -9.01 59.15
CA ASP A 9 9.16 -8.41 57.83
C ASP A 9 7.72 -8.38 57.31
N ASP A 10 7.18 -7.18 57.08
CA ASP A 10 5.93 -7.00 56.33
C ASP A 10 6.19 -7.44 54.88
N SER A 11 6.03 -8.74 54.66
CA SER A 11 5.91 -9.34 53.35
C SER A 11 4.69 -8.72 52.69
N ASN A 12 4.95 -7.76 51.82
CA ASN A 12 4.01 -7.37 50.78
C ASN A 12 3.92 -8.57 49.82
N HIS A 13 3.16 -9.58 50.25
CA HIS A 13 2.86 -10.78 49.50
C HIS A 13 1.92 -10.34 48.38
N LYS A 14 2.48 -9.77 47.30
CA LYS A 14 1.81 -9.78 46.02
C LYS A 14 1.55 -11.25 45.71
N VAL A 15 0.31 -11.65 45.93
CA VAL A 15 -0.26 -12.87 45.38
C VAL A 15 -0.07 -12.73 43.87
N THR A 16 1.03 -13.25 43.34
CA THR A 16 1.12 -13.58 41.91
C THR A 16 0.06 -14.64 41.70
N SER A 17 -1.04 -14.27 41.04
CA SER A 17 -2.17 -15.15 40.82
C SER A 17 -1.68 -16.41 40.10
N GLU A 18 -2.27 -17.57 40.39
CA GLU A 18 -1.99 -18.80 39.65
C GLU A 18 -2.23 -18.65 38.13
N GLU A 19 -3.02 -17.64 37.74
CA GLU A 19 -3.30 -17.25 36.36
C GLU A 19 -2.08 -16.67 35.64
N ASP A 20 -1.19 -15.94 36.33
CA ASP A 20 0.05 -15.39 35.75
C ASP A 20 1.00 -16.50 35.26
N ARG A 21 0.96 -17.67 35.92
CA ARG A 21 1.77 -18.82 35.51
C ARG A 21 1.18 -19.58 34.32
N LYS A 22 -0.14 -19.53 34.13
CA LYS A 22 -0.84 -20.36 33.15
C LYS A 22 -0.48 -19.99 31.70
N TYR A 23 -0.22 -18.70 31.45
CA TYR A 23 0.05 -18.16 30.10
C TYR A 23 1.44 -17.54 29.95
N ALA A 24 2.37 -17.86 30.85
CA ALA A 24 3.67 -17.19 30.94
C ALA A 24 4.52 -17.32 29.66
N LYS A 25 4.39 -18.42 28.91
CA LYS A 25 5.17 -18.65 27.69
C LYS A 25 4.60 -17.84 26.52
N GLU A 26 3.28 -17.77 26.43
CA GLU A 26 2.52 -17.04 25.44
C GLU A 26 2.74 -15.54 25.62
N ILE A 27 2.61 -15.04 26.85
CA ILE A 27 2.86 -13.64 27.22
C ILE A 27 4.30 -13.24 26.86
N ARG A 28 5.29 -14.05 27.26
CA ARG A 28 6.70 -13.81 26.91
C ARG A 28 6.92 -13.74 25.39
N THR A 29 6.23 -14.60 24.64
CA THR A 29 6.35 -14.63 23.18
C THR A 29 5.72 -13.40 22.55
N LEU A 30 4.54 -12.98 23.01
CA LEU A 30 3.86 -11.79 22.52
C LEU A 30 4.64 -10.51 22.86
N ILE A 31 5.20 -10.38 24.06
CA ILE A 31 6.11 -9.27 24.41
C ILE A 31 7.32 -9.24 23.47
N ARG A 32 7.87 -10.41 23.10
CA ARG A 32 9.00 -10.46 22.15
C ARG A 32 8.61 -10.06 20.73
N LEU A 33 7.38 -10.35 20.30
CA LEU A 33 6.88 -10.04 18.96
C LEU A 33 6.51 -8.56 18.81
N PHE A 34 5.90 -7.98 19.84
CA PHE A 34 5.38 -6.62 19.80
C PHE A 34 6.28 -5.60 20.53
N GLY A 35 7.28 -6.06 21.29
CA GLY A 35 8.23 -5.20 22.00
C GLY A 35 7.55 -4.23 22.96
N ASP A 36 8.06 -3.00 23.00
CA ASP A 36 7.58 -1.93 23.88
C ASP A 36 6.22 -1.33 23.44
N SER A 37 5.65 -1.80 22.33
CA SER A 37 4.35 -1.30 21.83
C SER A 37 3.15 -1.78 22.65
N ILE A 38 3.34 -2.74 23.55
CA ILE A 38 2.28 -3.35 24.37
C ILE A 38 2.68 -3.34 25.84
N ASN A 39 1.74 -2.98 26.71
CA ASN A 39 1.91 -3.07 28.16
C ASN A 39 1.68 -4.52 28.65
N GLU A 40 2.64 -5.07 29.41
CA GLU A 40 2.58 -6.43 29.95
C GLU A 40 1.33 -6.68 30.82
N GLU A 41 0.89 -5.70 31.62
CA GLU A 41 -0.27 -5.86 32.49
C GLU A 41 -1.59 -5.86 31.70
N GLU A 42 -1.66 -5.06 30.63
CA GLU A 42 -2.80 -5.08 29.71
C GLU A 42 -2.86 -6.43 28.96
N LEU A 43 -1.69 -6.94 28.55
CA LEU A 43 -1.60 -8.23 27.89
C LEU A 43 -2.05 -9.38 28.81
N LYS A 44 -1.67 -9.37 30.09
CA LYS A 44 -2.15 -10.36 31.08
C LYS A 44 -3.67 -10.34 31.19
N GLN A 45 -4.27 -9.16 31.28
CA GLN A 45 -5.74 -9.03 31.35
C GLN A 45 -6.42 -9.58 30.09
N LYS A 46 -5.89 -9.28 28.90
CA LYS A 46 -6.41 -9.84 27.64
C LYS A 46 -6.27 -11.36 27.57
N MET A 47 -5.17 -11.92 28.06
CA MET A 47 -4.97 -13.37 28.12
C MET A 47 -6.01 -14.05 29.02
N VAL A 48 -6.35 -13.45 30.16
CA VAL A 48 -7.42 -13.95 31.02
C VAL A 48 -8.79 -13.77 30.34
N HIS A 49 -9.07 -12.60 29.75
CA HIS A 49 -10.33 -12.30 29.09
C HIS A 49 -10.65 -13.26 27.94
N TYR A 50 -9.67 -13.57 27.11
CA TYR A 50 -9.80 -14.52 26.01
C TYR A 50 -9.46 -15.97 26.40
N ASN A 51 -9.36 -16.26 27.70
CA ASN A 51 -9.10 -17.57 28.29
C ASN A 51 -7.87 -18.29 27.68
N GLY A 52 -6.86 -17.53 27.30
CA GLY A 52 -5.63 -18.02 26.67
C GLY A 52 -5.69 -18.22 25.15
N ASN A 53 -6.76 -17.82 24.48
CA ASN A 53 -6.83 -17.90 23.02
C ASN A 53 -5.94 -16.82 22.38
N ILE A 54 -4.74 -17.23 21.97
CA ILE A 54 -3.71 -16.36 21.41
C ILE A 54 -4.17 -15.68 20.11
N GLU A 55 -4.95 -16.37 19.27
CA GLU A 55 -5.43 -15.83 18.00
C GLU A 55 -6.32 -14.61 18.22
N LEU A 56 -7.24 -14.69 19.17
CA LEU A 56 -8.13 -13.58 19.52
C LEU A 56 -7.37 -12.42 20.16
N VAL A 57 -6.38 -12.73 21.00
CA VAL A 57 -5.50 -11.72 21.63
C VAL A 57 -4.70 -10.97 20.56
N ILE A 58 -4.08 -11.67 19.60
CA ILE A 58 -3.34 -11.04 18.50
C ILE A 58 -4.26 -10.18 17.64
N LYS A 59 -5.46 -10.70 17.31
CA LYS A 59 -6.43 -9.96 16.50
C LYS A 59 -6.85 -8.65 17.16
N ASP A 60 -7.11 -8.68 18.47
CA ASP A 60 -7.49 -7.51 19.25
C ASP A 60 -6.32 -6.49 19.35
N LEU A 61 -5.09 -6.95 19.61
CA LEU A 61 -3.90 -6.09 19.68
C LEU A 61 -3.61 -5.39 18.34
N VAL A 62 -3.74 -6.10 17.23
CA VAL A 62 -3.56 -5.53 15.89
C VAL A 62 -4.66 -4.52 15.59
N GLN A 63 -5.92 -4.84 15.92
CA GLN A 63 -7.04 -3.92 15.73
C GLN A 63 -6.85 -2.61 16.51
N GLN A 64 -6.47 -2.69 17.77
CA GLN A 64 -6.20 -1.52 18.61
C GLN A 64 -5.05 -0.67 18.08
N SER A 65 -4.00 -1.30 17.55
CA SER A 65 -2.86 -0.59 16.95
C SER A 65 -3.27 0.20 15.70
N VAL A 66 -4.13 -0.39 14.85
CA VAL A 66 -4.67 0.27 13.65
C VAL A 66 -5.59 1.44 14.02
N GLU A 67 -6.41 1.29 15.06
CA GLU A 67 -7.30 2.35 15.54
C GLU A 67 -6.52 3.53 16.14
N LYS A 68 -5.47 3.25 16.91
CA LYS A 68 -4.59 4.28 17.47
C LYS A 68 -3.89 5.10 16.39
N GLN A 69 -3.40 4.46 15.33
CA GLN A 69 -2.82 5.15 14.16
C GLN A 69 -3.84 6.03 13.41
N LYS A 70 -5.10 5.57 13.28
CA LYS A 70 -6.18 6.38 12.68
C LYS A 70 -6.52 7.60 13.53
N GLN A 71 -6.37 7.52 14.85
CA GLN A 71 -6.66 8.62 15.77
C GLN A 71 -5.54 9.68 15.76
N GLU A 72 -4.27 9.26 15.66
CA GLU A 72 -3.11 10.17 15.51
C GLU A 72 -3.12 10.91 14.17
N GLN A 73 -3.61 10.29 13.08
CA GLN A 73 -3.81 10.97 11.79
C GLN A 73 -5.06 11.88 11.76
N ARG A 74 -6.11 11.56 12.53
CA ARG A 74 -7.34 12.38 12.62
C ARG A 74 -7.16 13.72 13.33
N ASN A 75 -6.19 13.84 14.24
CA ASN A 75 -5.92 15.11 14.91
C ASN A 75 -5.27 16.18 14.00
N ALA A 76 -4.77 15.79 12.82
CA ALA A 76 -4.17 16.71 11.85
C ALA A 76 -5.15 17.17 10.74
N VAL A 77 -6.30 16.51 10.58
CA VAL A 77 -7.22 16.73 9.45
C VAL A 77 -8.66 16.60 9.93
N ASN A 78 -9.20 17.66 10.53
CA ASN A 78 -10.63 17.78 10.80
C ASN A 78 -11.16 19.09 10.21
N GLU A 79 -11.61 19.01 8.96
CA GLU A 79 -12.85 19.65 8.51
C GLU A 79 -13.47 18.79 7.39
N SER A 80 -14.72 18.36 7.61
CA SER A 80 -15.70 17.79 6.65
C SER A 80 -15.86 16.26 6.50
N ASN A 81 -16.69 15.70 7.39
CA ASN A 81 -17.81 14.74 7.21
C ASN A 81 -17.77 13.52 6.25
N ASP A 82 -17.74 12.35 6.90
CA ASP A 82 -18.72 11.24 6.92
C ASP A 82 -19.10 10.38 5.69
N ASN A 83 -18.61 9.14 5.77
CA ASN A 83 -19.34 7.86 5.91
C ASN A 83 -20.03 7.22 4.69
N SER A 84 -19.46 6.10 4.21
CA SER A 84 -20.20 4.83 4.13
C SER A 84 -19.27 3.62 3.88
N ASN A 85 -19.47 2.59 4.70
CA ASN A 85 -18.79 1.29 4.63
C ASN A 85 -19.09 0.55 3.32
N LYS A 86 -18.05 0.07 2.63
CA LYS A 86 -18.10 -1.10 1.75
C LYS A 86 -16.94 -2.02 2.10
N SER A 87 -17.27 -3.21 2.60
CA SER A 87 -16.33 -4.30 2.86
C SER A 87 -15.81 -4.85 1.53
N VAL A 88 -14.80 -4.19 0.99
CA VAL A 88 -13.94 -4.74 -0.06
C VAL A 88 -12.74 -5.31 0.68
N GLN A 89 -12.53 -6.62 0.59
CA GLN A 89 -11.26 -7.21 1.02
C GLN A 89 -10.16 -6.52 0.22
N LYS A 90 -9.37 -5.67 0.89
CA LYS A 90 -8.18 -5.06 0.31
C LYS A 90 -7.27 -6.24 -0.05
N GLU A 91 -7.13 -6.55 -1.34
CA GLU A 91 -6.06 -7.40 -1.81
C GLU A 91 -4.76 -6.91 -1.17
N MET A 92 -3.93 -7.81 -0.67
CA MET A 92 -2.61 -7.45 -0.15
C MET A 92 -1.89 -6.64 -1.23
N GLU A 93 -1.82 -5.33 -1.00
CA GLU A 93 -1.15 -4.36 -1.84
C GLU A 93 0.28 -4.87 -2.02
N LYS A 94 0.61 -5.34 -3.22
CA LYS A 94 1.99 -5.64 -3.57
C LYS A 94 2.74 -4.36 -3.28
N THR A 95 3.70 -4.42 -2.36
CA THR A 95 4.47 -3.25 -1.95
C THR A 95 5.28 -2.79 -3.15
N GLU A 96 4.82 -1.72 -3.78
CA GLU A 96 5.43 -1.11 -4.95
C GLU A 96 6.18 0.15 -4.49
N VAL A 97 7.38 0.38 -5.03
CA VAL A 97 8.21 1.53 -4.68
C VAL A 97 8.10 2.61 -5.76
N GLY A 98 7.88 3.85 -5.36
CA GLY A 98 7.72 4.98 -6.28
C GLY A 98 6.26 5.36 -6.52
N GLU A 99 6.06 6.50 -7.16
CA GLU A 99 4.74 7.08 -7.42
C GLU A 99 4.42 7.02 -8.91
N THR A 100 3.15 6.78 -9.21
CA THR A 100 2.63 6.93 -10.56
C THR A 100 2.13 8.35 -10.77
N LYS A 101 2.41 8.93 -11.93
CA LYS A 101 2.06 10.31 -12.29
C LYS A 101 1.52 10.37 -13.72
N PRO A 102 0.89 11.48 -14.15
CA PRO A 102 0.34 11.56 -15.50
C PRO A 102 1.36 11.25 -16.60
N GLY A 103 0.89 10.61 -17.67
CA GLY A 103 1.71 10.10 -18.77
C GLY A 103 2.12 8.63 -18.59
N ILE A 104 3.31 8.29 -19.09
CA ILE A 104 3.86 6.94 -19.07
C ILE A 104 4.49 6.64 -17.70
N ASN A 105 4.10 5.51 -17.12
CA ASN A 105 4.71 4.93 -15.94
C ASN A 105 5.15 3.50 -16.25
N LEU A 106 6.40 3.16 -15.96
CA LEU A 106 6.95 1.83 -16.17
C LEU A 106 7.18 1.14 -14.82
N GLN A 107 6.87 -0.15 -14.75
CA GLN A 107 7.16 -0.98 -13.59
C GLN A 107 8.26 -1.98 -13.94
N GLY A 108 9.33 -2.00 -13.16
CA GLY A 108 10.44 -2.93 -13.33
C GLY A 108 11.14 -3.26 -12.00
N TYR A 109 12.29 -3.93 -12.09
CA TYR A 109 13.08 -4.33 -10.93
C TYR A 109 14.46 -3.68 -10.93
N CYS A 110 14.88 -3.20 -9.77
CA CYS A 110 16.21 -2.64 -9.60
C CYS A 110 17.27 -3.74 -9.45
N ILE A 111 18.32 -3.72 -10.26
CA ILE A 111 19.45 -4.66 -10.19
C ILE A 111 20.59 -4.20 -9.29
N ASN A 112 20.52 -2.97 -8.76
CA ASN A 112 21.53 -2.48 -7.82
C ASN A 112 21.37 -3.21 -6.48
N GLU A 113 22.26 -4.16 -6.19
CA GLU A 113 22.24 -4.97 -4.96
C GLU A 113 22.27 -4.14 -3.66
N THR A 114 22.75 -2.90 -3.73
CA THR A 114 22.76 -1.98 -2.58
C THR A 114 21.43 -1.26 -2.35
N CYS A 115 20.53 -1.25 -3.34
CA CYS A 115 19.21 -0.62 -3.30
C CYS A 115 18.24 -1.40 -2.39
N LEU A 116 17.42 -0.70 -1.61
CA LEU A 116 16.45 -1.33 -0.72
C LEU A 116 15.39 -2.10 -1.52
N ALA A 117 14.88 -1.48 -2.60
CA ALA A 117 13.92 -2.13 -3.49
C ALA A 117 14.46 -3.43 -4.11
N SER A 118 15.76 -3.46 -4.47
CA SER A 118 16.41 -4.65 -5.02
C SER A 118 16.52 -5.77 -3.99
N LYS A 119 17.01 -5.44 -2.78
CA LYS A 119 17.14 -6.40 -1.67
C LYS A 119 15.82 -7.03 -1.27
N ALA A 120 14.76 -6.25 -1.28
CA ALA A 120 13.40 -6.71 -0.97
C ALA A 120 12.67 -7.31 -2.19
N LYS A 121 13.31 -7.34 -3.38
CA LYS A 121 12.73 -7.78 -4.65
C LYS A 121 11.39 -7.10 -4.98
N LEU A 122 11.26 -5.83 -4.60
CA LEU A 122 10.05 -5.06 -4.82
C LEU A 122 10.06 -4.45 -6.22
N PRO A 123 8.94 -4.53 -6.96
CA PRO A 123 8.80 -3.79 -8.21
C PRO A 123 8.77 -2.28 -7.93
N VAL A 124 9.27 -1.53 -8.91
CA VAL A 124 9.50 -0.09 -8.79
C VAL A 124 8.86 0.64 -9.95
N TRP A 125 8.11 1.70 -9.65
CA TRP A 125 7.53 2.61 -10.63
C TRP A 125 8.52 3.69 -11.06
N ILE A 126 8.66 3.88 -12.36
CA ILE A 126 9.36 4.99 -12.99
C ILE A 126 8.36 5.80 -13.78
N ASN A 127 8.18 7.07 -13.43
CA ASN A 127 7.41 7.99 -14.25
C ASN A 127 8.31 8.62 -15.32
N ILE A 128 7.91 8.44 -16.58
CA ILE A 128 8.53 9.07 -17.75
C ILE A 128 7.80 10.37 -18.10
N GLY A 129 6.49 10.43 -17.84
CA GLY A 129 5.66 11.59 -18.16
C GLY A 129 5.08 11.53 -19.56
N PHE A 130 4.81 12.70 -20.15
CA PHE A 130 4.23 12.82 -21.50
C PHE A 130 5.34 12.85 -22.54
N ASP A 131 5.70 11.68 -23.06
CA ASP A 131 6.81 11.55 -24.00
C ASP A 131 6.56 10.42 -25.01
N THR A 132 7.49 10.27 -25.95
CA THR A 132 7.64 9.10 -26.82
C THR A 132 8.93 8.40 -26.48
N ILE A 133 8.84 7.14 -26.05
CA ILE A 133 10.01 6.33 -25.72
C ILE A 133 10.02 5.02 -26.51
N ILE A 134 11.23 4.56 -26.81
CA ILE A 134 11.48 3.25 -27.39
C ILE A 134 12.42 2.52 -26.44
N PHE A 135 12.08 1.31 -26.04
CA PHE A 135 12.92 0.52 -25.16
C PHE A 135 12.78 -0.98 -25.42
N ILE A 136 13.83 -1.72 -25.07
CA ILE A 136 13.84 -3.18 -25.04
C ILE A 136 13.67 -3.59 -23.58
N SER A 137 12.66 -4.39 -23.27
CA SER A 137 12.18 -4.62 -21.90
C SER A 137 13.21 -5.19 -20.92
N ASP A 138 14.19 -5.95 -21.40
CA ASP A 138 15.25 -6.59 -20.62
C ASP A 138 16.61 -5.87 -20.72
N LYS A 139 16.82 -5.01 -21.72
CA LYS A 139 18.14 -4.39 -21.98
C LYS A 139 18.20 -2.92 -21.56
N THR A 140 17.09 -2.20 -21.70
CA THR A 140 17.06 -0.77 -21.36
C THR A 140 16.97 -0.60 -19.84
N SER A 141 17.81 0.28 -19.31
CA SER A 141 17.84 0.61 -17.88
C SER A 141 17.24 1.99 -17.62
N PHE A 142 16.46 2.10 -16.55
CA PHE A 142 15.82 3.35 -16.12
C PHE A 142 16.26 3.74 -14.71
N SER A 143 16.14 5.04 -14.40
CA SER A 143 16.49 5.60 -13.09
C SER A 143 15.56 5.09 -12.00
N CYS A 144 16.13 4.39 -11.02
CA CYS A 144 15.41 3.90 -9.85
C CYS A 144 15.02 5.07 -8.94
N PRO A 145 13.75 5.25 -8.55
CA PRO A 145 13.35 6.27 -7.58
C PRO A 145 13.97 6.10 -6.19
N ASP A 146 14.36 4.88 -5.79
CA ASP A 146 14.97 4.62 -4.48
C ASP A 146 16.46 4.98 -4.47
N CYS A 147 17.28 4.28 -5.27
CA CYS A 147 18.72 4.51 -5.29
C CYS A 147 19.21 5.58 -6.29
N LYS A 148 18.31 6.18 -7.08
CA LYS A 148 18.59 7.23 -8.10
C LYS A 148 19.55 6.84 -9.23
N LYS A 149 19.97 5.58 -9.32
CA LYS A 149 20.83 5.05 -10.39
C LYS A 149 20.01 4.47 -11.53
N ALA A 150 20.54 4.49 -12.75
CA ALA A 150 19.95 3.87 -13.93
C ALA A 150 20.10 2.34 -13.88
N THR A 151 19.33 1.71 -13.01
CA THR A 151 19.47 0.29 -12.65
C THR A 151 18.14 -0.45 -12.57
N VAL A 152 17.02 0.19 -12.95
CA VAL A 152 15.77 -0.54 -13.11
C VAL A 152 15.74 -1.16 -14.50
N THR A 153 15.70 -2.49 -14.55
CA THR A 153 15.60 -3.30 -15.76
C THR A 153 14.34 -4.16 -15.66
N SER A 154 14.19 -5.11 -16.59
CA SER A 154 13.13 -6.14 -16.54
C SER A 154 11.75 -5.49 -16.39
N ILE A 155 11.43 -4.62 -17.34
CA ILE A 155 10.15 -3.91 -17.35
C ILE A 155 9.04 -4.93 -17.59
N ILE A 156 8.12 -5.05 -16.63
CA ILE A 156 7.03 -6.04 -16.63
C ILE A 156 5.67 -5.41 -16.93
N LYS A 157 5.53 -4.10 -16.74
CA LYS A 157 4.27 -3.40 -16.92
C LYS A 157 4.51 -1.96 -17.39
N ALA A 158 3.64 -1.48 -18.26
CA ALA A 158 3.51 -0.07 -18.58
C ALA A 158 2.10 0.38 -18.19
N MET A 159 2.00 1.52 -17.53
CA MET A 159 0.75 2.15 -17.15
C MET A 159 0.70 3.56 -17.70
N PHE A 160 -0.36 3.85 -18.44
CA PHE A 160 -0.69 5.18 -18.92
C PHE A 160 -1.73 5.76 -17.98
N TYR A 161 -1.49 6.98 -17.53
CA TYR A 161 -2.36 7.65 -16.58
C TYR A 161 -2.68 9.06 -17.05
N ASN A 162 -3.96 9.40 -17.15
CA ASN A 162 -4.47 10.69 -17.57
C ASN A 162 -3.80 11.20 -18.87
N SER A 163 -3.74 10.33 -19.88
CA SER A 163 -3.09 10.61 -21.15
C SER A 163 -3.83 9.98 -22.33
N GLU A 164 -3.77 10.63 -23.49
CA GLU A 164 -4.00 9.95 -24.76
C GLU A 164 -2.71 9.20 -25.13
N HIS A 165 -2.80 7.91 -25.38
CA HIS A 165 -1.60 7.10 -25.55
C HIS A 165 -1.67 6.10 -26.69
N SER A 166 -0.48 5.63 -27.07
CA SER A 166 -0.32 4.46 -27.91
C SER A 166 0.82 3.57 -27.43
N ILE A 167 0.65 2.26 -27.63
CA ILE A 167 1.66 1.24 -27.36
C ILE A 167 1.76 0.30 -28.57
N CYS A 168 2.98 0.01 -28.99
CA CYS A 168 3.28 -0.92 -30.07
C CYS A 168 4.42 -1.85 -29.65
N ALA A 169 4.27 -3.16 -29.78
CA ALA A 169 5.38 -4.10 -29.64
C ALA A 169 5.97 -4.43 -31.02
N THR A 170 7.25 -4.80 -31.04
CA THR A 170 7.90 -5.27 -32.27
C THR A 170 7.25 -6.56 -32.74
N GLY A 171 6.74 -6.55 -33.99
CA GLY A 171 5.97 -7.64 -34.57
C GLY A 171 4.46 -7.36 -34.65
N ASP A 172 3.97 -6.36 -33.93
CA ASP A 172 2.59 -5.89 -34.09
C ASP A 172 2.48 -4.98 -35.32
N SER A 173 1.42 -5.18 -36.10
CA SER A 173 1.18 -4.40 -37.32
C SER A 173 0.42 -3.10 -37.05
N ILE A 174 -0.27 -3.00 -35.90
CA ILE A 174 -1.10 -1.85 -35.54
C ILE A 174 -0.90 -1.52 -34.06
N PRO A 175 -0.54 -0.27 -33.71
CA PRO A 175 -0.43 0.15 -32.32
C PRO A 175 -1.81 0.19 -31.65
N VAL A 176 -1.88 -0.24 -30.39
CA VAL A 176 -3.06 -0.02 -29.55
C VAL A 176 -3.11 1.45 -29.19
N LYS A 177 -4.27 2.10 -29.40
CA LYS A 177 -4.52 3.51 -29.05
C LYS A 177 -5.71 3.60 -28.11
N ASP A 178 -5.59 4.41 -27.07
CA ASP A 178 -6.65 4.62 -26.08
C ASP A 178 -6.45 6.01 -25.41
N ASN A 179 -7.47 6.49 -24.70
CA ASN A 179 -7.47 7.74 -23.94
C ASN A 179 -8.18 7.62 -22.58
N ASN A 180 -8.45 6.39 -22.14
CA ASN A 180 -8.97 6.11 -20.81
C ASN A 180 -8.08 6.70 -19.71
N TYR A 181 -8.72 7.05 -18.58
CA TYR A 181 -8.04 7.68 -17.44
C TYR A 181 -6.85 6.86 -16.91
N GLN A 182 -6.97 5.53 -16.92
CA GLN A 182 -5.89 4.64 -16.54
C GLN A 182 -5.92 3.36 -17.39
N CYS A 183 -4.80 3.06 -18.05
CA CYS A 183 -4.62 1.82 -18.81
C CYS A 183 -3.33 1.13 -18.39
N SER A 184 -3.38 -0.18 -18.16
CA SER A 184 -2.21 -0.99 -17.83
C SER A 184 -1.98 -2.07 -18.88
N TYR A 185 -0.74 -2.24 -19.30
CA TYR A 185 -0.30 -3.23 -20.27
C TYR A 185 0.82 -4.09 -19.67
N THR A 186 0.69 -5.40 -19.83
CA THR A 186 1.78 -6.34 -19.51
C THR A 186 2.86 -6.23 -20.58
N ILE A 187 4.11 -6.05 -20.15
CA ILE A 187 5.27 -5.99 -21.03
C ILE A 187 5.95 -7.36 -21.03
N LYS A 188 6.17 -7.91 -22.23
CA LYS A 188 6.86 -9.19 -22.41
C LYS A 188 8.37 -8.96 -22.45
N PRO A 189 9.17 -9.88 -21.88
CA PRO A 189 10.62 -9.82 -21.97
C PRO A 189 11.08 -9.90 -23.43
N GLU A 190 12.28 -9.38 -23.73
CA GLU A 190 12.99 -9.47 -25.02
C GLU A 190 12.33 -8.76 -26.21
N LEU A 191 11.14 -8.17 -26.03
CA LEU A 191 10.50 -7.36 -27.06
C LEU A 191 10.91 -5.88 -26.94
N SER A 192 10.99 -5.22 -28.09
CA SER A 192 11.09 -3.77 -28.17
C SER A 192 9.69 -3.16 -28.25
N TYR A 193 9.47 -2.10 -27.48
CA TYR A 193 8.22 -1.37 -27.39
C TYR A 193 8.42 0.09 -27.77
N GLU A 194 7.48 0.64 -28.52
CA GLU A 194 7.28 2.06 -28.70
C GLU A 194 6.06 2.49 -27.89
N LEU A 195 6.27 3.41 -26.95
CA LEU A 195 5.22 4.00 -26.12
C LEU A 195 5.15 5.49 -26.40
N LYS A 196 3.93 6.01 -26.51
CA LYS A 196 3.67 7.43 -26.63
C LYS A 196 2.55 7.84 -25.70
N ALA A 197 2.72 8.94 -24.98
CA ALA A 197 1.66 9.56 -24.18
C ALA A 197 1.62 11.07 -24.39
N ASN A 198 0.43 11.60 -24.60
CA ASN A 198 0.16 13.02 -24.74
C ASN A 198 -0.79 13.49 -23.64
N LYS A 199 -0.66 14.76 -23.24
CA LYS A 199 -1.63 15.38 -22.33
C LYS A 199 -3.00 15.36 -22.97
N ILE A 200 -4.00 14.88 -22.23
CA ILE A 200 -5.40 15.06 -22.61
C ILE A 200 -5.67 16.57 -22.63
N ARG A 201 -6.14 17.10 -23.76
CA ARG A 201 -6.51 18.50 -23.90
C ARG A 201 -8.03 18.61 -24.00
N GLN A 202 -8.64 19.35 -23.08
CA GLN A 202 -10.03 19.75 -23.26
C GLN A 202 -10.10 20.81 -24.36
N HIS A 203 -10.69 20.45 -25.49
CA HIS A 203 -10.93 21.36 -26.62
C HIS A 203 -12.14 22.28 -26.43
N ALA A 204 -12.60 22.46 -25.20
CA ALA A 204 -13.76 23.29 -24.96
C ALA A 204 -13.44 24.76 -25.20
N LYS A 205 -14.37 25.45 -25.85
CA LYS A 205 -14.20 26.86 -26.21
C LYS A 205 -14.43 27.79 -25.02
N SER A 206 -15.26 27.36 -24.07
CA SER A 206 -15.53 28.04 -22.80
C SER A 206 -16.05 27.05 -21.75
N ILE A 207 -16.27 27.53 -20.52
CA ILE A 207 -16.89 26.73 -19.45
C ILE A 207 -18.36 26.41 -19.76
N GLU A 208 -19.07 27.30 -20.47
CA GLU A 208 -20.44 27.06 -20.94
C GLU A 208 -20.48 25.96 -21.99
N ASP A 209 -19.52 25.94 -22.93
CA ASP A 209 -19.38 24.86 -23.91
C ASP A 209 -19.16 23.49 -23.22
N LEU A 210 -18.39 23.45 -22.12
CA LEU A 210 -18.26 22.23 -21.31
C LEU A 210 -19.59 21.84 -20.67
N ARG A 211 -20.26 22.80 -20.02
CA ARG A 211 -21.53 22.55 -19.33
C ARG A 211 -22.58 22.01 -20.28
N ASP A 212 -22.75 22.65 -21.43
CA ASP A 212 -23.77 22.28 -22.42
C ASP A 212 -23.48 20.89 -23.01
N ARG A 213 -22.22 20.56 -23.29
CA ARG A 213 -21.81 19.21 -23.75
C ARG A 213 -22.04 18.15 -22.68
N SER A 214 -21.75 18.44 -21.42
CA SER A 214 -21.99 17.54 -20.30
C SER A 214 -23.49 17.30 -20.09
N GLU A 215 -24.32 18.33 -20.18
CA GLU A 215 -25.78 18.22 -20.08
C GLU A 215 -26.35 17.39 -21.23
N GLN A 216 -25.87 17.61 -22.46
CA GLN A 216 -26.26 16.80 -23.61
C GLN A 216 -25.87 15.32 -23.44
N ALA A 217 -24.65 15.04 -22.96
CA ALA A 217 -24.19 13.68 -22.70
C ALA A 217 -25.01 12.99 -21.61
N MET A 218 -25.35 13.67 -20.52
CA MET A 218 -26.20 13.13 -19.45
C MET A 218 -27.63 12.84 -19.93
N ASN A 219 -28.12 13.62 -20.89
CA ASN A 219 -29.44 13.44 -21.48
C ASN A 219 -29.47 12.43 -22.65
N SER A 220 -28.33 11.82 -22.99
CA SER A 220 -28.23 10.90 -24.12
C SER A 220 -28.99 9.60 -23.85
N THR A 221 -29.37 8.91 -24.93
CA THR A 221 -30.09 7.63 -24.86
C THR A 221 -29.25 6.53 -24.24
N GLU A 222 -27.93 6.58 -24.41
CA GLU A 222 -26.97 5.64 -23.83
C GLU A 222 -27.03 5.69 -22.31
N ILE A 223 -27.02 6.89 -21.71
CA ILE A 223 -27.12 7.05 -20.24
C ILE A 223 -28.53 6.72 -19.73
N LYS A 224 -29.57 7.08 -20.49
CA LYS A 224 -30.97 6.78 -20.11
C LYS A 224 -31.30 5.28 -20.12
N ASN A 225 -30.54 4.48 -20.86
CA ASN A 225 -30.75 3.05 -21.00
C ASN A 225 -29.83 2.20 -20.08
N LEU A 226 -29.07 2.84 -19.18
CA LEU A 226 -28.32 2.18 -18.09
C LEU A 226 -29.22 1.84 -16.91
#